data_AF-A0A327WNS1-F1
#
_entry.id   AF-A0A327WNS1-F1
#
_cell.length_a   1.000
_cell.length_b   1.000
_cell.length_c   1.000
_cell.angle_alpha   90.00
_cell.angle_beta   90.00
_cell.angle_gamma   90.00
#
_symmetry.space_group_name_H-M   'P 1'
#
loop_
_entity.id
_entity.type
_entity.pdbx_description
1 polymer ?
#
loop_
_entity_poly.entity_id
_entity_poly.type
_entity_poly.pdbx_seq_one_letter_code
_entity_poly.pdbx_strand_id
1 'polypeptide(L)'
;MQDRTITLKTVLHEIQEPGKTFSLKFRKLDGSTSYKAQVKKNPTKAKLPAGSEGGNRKDLQGIRRNMNFAGALLLWDCEQKHTFEVKIELMEYYNGYRIFHNY
;
A
#
# COMPACT_ATOMS: atom_id res chain seq x y z
N MET A 1 12.41 -23.11 8.20
CA MET A 1 11.44 -22.79 7.14
C MET A 1 12.09 -21.74 6.24
N GLN A 2 12.18 -21.98 4.93
CA GLN A 2 12.65 -20.94 4.00
C GLN A 2 11.56 -19.88 3.91
N ASP A 3 11.85 -18.67 4.41
CA ASP A 3 10.97 -17.52 4.21
C ASP A 3 10.90 -17.22 2.72
N ARG A 4 9.74 -17.49 2.11
CA ARG A 4 9.50 -17.16 0.71
C ARG A 4 9.51 -15.64 0.55
N THR A 5 10.26 -15.16 -0.44
CA THR A 5 10.36 -13.72 -0.73
C THR A 5 9.45 -13.34 -1.89
N ILE A 6 9.02 -12.08 -1.89
CA ILE A 6 8.29 -11.44 -2.99
C ILE A 6 8.93 -10.08 -3.27
N THR A 7 9.08 -9.71 -4.55
CA THR A 7 9.64 -8.41 -4.87
C THR A 7 8.63 -7.29 -4.57
N LEU A 8 9.14 -6.13 -4.14
CA LEU A 8 8.30 -4.95 -3.91
C LEU A 8 7.46 -4.60 -5.15
N LYS A 9 8.04 -4.73 -6.35
CA LYS A 9 7.33 -4.47 -7.62
C LYS A 9 6.09 -5.34 -7.77
N THR A 10 6.20 -6.64 -7.46
CA THR A 10 5.08 -7.58 -7.49
C THR A 10 4.01 -7.20 -6.46
N VAL A 11 4.43 -6.87 -5.23
CA VAL A 11 3.51 -6.43 -4.17
C VAL A 11 2.71 -5.20 -4.61
N LEU A 12 3.38 -4.17 -5.14
CA LEU A 12 2.71 -2.95 -5.58
C LEU A 12 1.75 -3.20 -6.75
N HIS A 13 2.11 -4.10 -7.67
CA HIS A 13 1.21 -4.50 -8.76
C HIS A 13 -0.05 -5.18 -8.21
N GLU A 14 0.10 -6.12 -7.28
CA GLU A 14 -1.04 -6.84 -6.70
C GLU A 14 -1.95 -5.94 -5.86
N ILE A 15 -1.40 -5.01 -5.08
CA ILE A 15 -2.20 -4.07 -4.27
C ILE A 15 -3.02 -3.12 -5.17
N GLN A 16 -2.61 -2.90 -6.42
CA GLN A 16 -3.38 -2.05 -7.33
C GLN A 16 -4.72 -2.66 -7.75
N GLU A 17 -4.85 -4.00 -7.69
CA GLU A 17 -6.07 -4.72 -8.04
C GLU A 17 -7.22 -4.36 -7.08
N PRO A 18 -8.33 -3.77 -7.57
CA PRO A 18 -9.45 -3.39 -6.73
C PRO A 18 -10.14 -4.62 -6.14
N GLY A 19 -10.57 -4.52 -4.87
CA GLY A 19 -11.33 -5.58 -4.19
C GLY A 19 -10.48 -6.69 -3.57
N LYS A 20 -9.18 -6.76 -3.87
CA LYS A 20 -8.28 -7.74 -3.28
C LYS A 20 -8.00 -7.41 -1.81
N THR A 21 -8.21 -8.42 -0.95
CA THR A 21 -7.85 -8.36 0.46
C THR A 21 -6.55 -9.13 0.67
N PHE A 22 -5.65 -8.57 1.48
CA PHE A 22 -4.33 -9.12 1.75
C PHE A 22 -3.95 -8.88 3.22
N SER A 23 -2.99 -9.67 3.72
CA SER A 23 -2.34 -9.39 5.00
C SER A 23 -1.08 -8.58 4.81
N LEU A 24 -0.83 -7.66 5.74
CA LEU A 24 0.31 -6.76 5.69
C LEU A 24 1.00 -6.68 7.06
N LYS A 25 2.32 -6.84 7.05
CA LYS A 25 3.19 -6.52 8.19
C LYS A 25 4.09 -5.37 7.80
N PHE A 26 4.15 -4.35 8.66
CA PHE A 26 4.96 -3.16 8.40
C PHE A 26 5.50 -2.58 9.70
N ARG A 27 6.64 -1.91 9.61
CA ARG A 27 7.23 -1.16 10.71
C ARG A 27 6.57 0.22 10.81
N LYS A 28 6.27 0.64 12.04
CA LYS A 28 5.84 2.00 12.33
C LYS A 28 7.06 2.91 12.49
N LEU A 29 6.83 4.22 12.48
CA LEU A 29 7.90 5.21 12.67
C LEU A 29 8.55 5.15 14.05
N ASP A 30 7.81 4.70 15.06
CA ASP A 30 8.32 4.46 16.43
C ASP A 30 9.21 3.20 16.52
N GLY A 31 9.40 2.48 15.42
CA GLY A 31 10.21 1.28 15.34
C GLY A 31 9.46 -0.01 15.71
N SER A 32 8.24 0.07 16.26
CA SER A 32 7.39 -1.08 16.53
C SER A 32 6.83 -1.69 15.24
N THR A 33 6.46 -2.96 15.27
CA THR A 33 5.87 -3.63 14.11
C THR A 33 4.36 -3.74 14.28
N SER A 34 3.62 -3.49 13.19
CA SER A 34 2.18 -3.71 13.11
C SER A 34 1.89 -4.82 12.12
N TYR A 35 0.91 -5.65 12.44
CA TYR A 35 0.36 -6.65 11.55
C TYR A 35 -1.15 -6.42 11.40
N LYS A 36 -1.62 -6.48 10.16
CA LYS A 36 -3.05 -6.41 9.82
C LYS A 36 -3.38 -7.60 8.93
N ALA A 37 -4.28 -8.47 9.38
CA ALA A 37 -4.61 -9.72 8.68
C ALA A 37 -5.49 -9.47 7.45
N GLN A 38 -6.35 -8.46 7.49
CA GLN A 38 -7.27 -8.11 6.41
C GLN A 38 -7.19 -6.63 6.04
N VAL A 39 -6.45 -6.35 4.97
CA VAL A 39 -6.25 -5.02 4.42
C VAL A 39 -6.69 -5.03 2.97
N LYS A 40 -7.27 -3.93 2.50
CA LYS A 40 -7.55 -3.72 1.08
C LYS A 40 -7.10 -2.33 0.64
N LYS A 41 -6.95 -2.16 -0.67
CA LYS A 41 -6.81 -0.82 -1.25
C LYS A 41 -7.97 0.06 -0.80
N ASN A 42 -7.69 1.27 -0.34
CA ASN A 42 -8.75 2.15 0.14
C ASN A 42 -9.77 2.41 -0.99
N PRO A 43 -11.07 2.07 -0.80
CA PRO A 43 -12.10 2.23 -1.82
C PRO A 43 -12.48 3.69 -2.06
N THR A 44 -12.29 4.56 -1.06
CA THR A 44 -12.48 5.99 -1.28
C THR A 44 -11.29 6.49 -2.09
N LYS A 45 -11.57 7.02 -3.29
CA LYS A 45 -10.62 7.93 -3.95
C LYS A 45 -10.20 8.91 -2.86
N ALA A 46 -8.93 8.90 -2.47
CA ALA A 46 -8.39 9.92 -1.59
C ALA A 46 -8.94 11.25 -2.10
N LYS A 47 -9.78 11.91 -1.31
CA LYS A 47 -10.19 13.27 -1.64
C LYS A 47 -8.89 14.04 -1.52
N LEU A 48 -8.21 14.22 -2.65
CA LEU A 48 -7.13 15.17 -2.77
C LEU A 48 -7.69 16.49 -2.20
N PRO A 49 -6.93 17.20 -1.36
CA PRO A 49 -7.39 18.46 -0.81
C PRO A 49 -7.94 19.33 -1.94
N ALA A 50 -9.13 19.89 -1.72
CA ALA A 50 -9.86 20.67 -2.72
C ALA A 50 -8.93 21.81 -3.22
N GLY A 51 -8.46 21.65 -4.46
CA GLY A 51 -7.42 22.50 -5.06
C GLY A 51 -6.82 21.88 -6.32
N SER A 52 -6.88 20.56 -6.50
CA SER A 52 -6.52 19.91 -7.77
C SER A 52 -7.75 19.72 -8.66
N GLU A 53 -8.20 20.80 -9.31
CA GLU A 53 -9.13 20.71 -10.44
C GLU A 53 -8.46 19.94 -11.59
N GLY A 54 -9.15 18.96 -12.14
CA GLY A 54 -8.69 18.24 -13.32
C GLY A 54 -9.11 16.79 -13.34
N GLY A 55 -10.39 16.55 -13.66
CA GLY A 55 -10.83 15.23 -14.08
C GLY A 55 -10.04 14.82 -15.33
N ASN A 56 -9.36 13.69 -15.26
CA ASN A 56 -8.98 12.92 -16.44
C ASN A 56 -8.68 11.48 -16.02
N ARG A 57 -9.03 10.55 -16.91
CA ARG A 57 -8.76 9.10 -16.83
C ARG A 57 -7.40 8.87 -16.16
N LYS A 58 -7.35 7.97 -15.18
CA LYS A 58 -6.09 7.57 -14.55
C LYS A 58 -5.25 6.78 -15.56
N ASP A 59 -4.55 7.51 -16.42
CA ASP A 59 -3.41 6.98 -17.14
C ASP A 59 -2.37 6.52 -16.12
N LEU A 60 -1.64 5.46 -16.47
CA LEU A 60 -0.53 4.90 -15.69
C LEU A 60 0.48 5.99 -15.24
N GLN A 61 0.55 7.12 -15.96
CA GLN A 61 1.34 8.29 -15.56
C GLN A 61 0.78 9.08 -14.36
N GLY A 62 -0.54 9.15 -14.16
CA GLY A 62 -1.16 9.76 -12.98
C GLY A 62 -0.94 8.93 -11.72
N ILE A 63 -0.91 7.60 -11.87
CA ILE A 63 -0.49 6.69 -10.79
C ILE A 63 1.01 6.89 -10.48
N ARG A 64 1.86 7.07 -11.52
CA ARG A 64 3.28 7.40 -11.33
C ARG A 64 3.53 8.74 -10.64
N ARG A 65 2.73 9.78 -10.89
CA ARG A 65 2.89 11.07 -10.17
C ARG A 65 2.47 10.99 -8.70
N ASN A 66 1.47 10.16 -8.38
CA ASN A 66 1.15 9.79 -6.99
C ASN A 66 2.11 8.76 -6.38
N MET A 67 3.12 8.28 -7.10
CA MET A 67 4.24 7.49 -6.57
C MET A 67 5.53 8.33 -6.45
N ASN A 68 5.70 9.35 -7.29
CA ASN A 68 6.92 10.19 -7.32
C ASN A 68 6.99 11.24 -6.21
N PHE A 69 5.90 11.52 -5.50
CA PHE A 69 5.90 12.28 -4.23
C PHE A 69 5.64 11.39 -3.00
N ALA A 70 5.44 10.08 -3.20
CA ALA A 70 4.76 9.20 -2.25
C ALA A 70 5.59 7.96 -1.90
N GLY A 71 6.23 8.03 -0.74
CA GLY A 71 6.77 6.84 -0.07
C GLY A 71 5.70 6.07 0.71
N ALA A 72 4.40 6.31 0.53
CA ALA A 72 3.33 5.70 1.34
C ALA A 72 2.08 5.27 0.55
N LEU A 73 1.43 4.20 1.01
CA LEU A 73 0.16 3.66 0.53
C LEU A 73 -0.96 4.00 1.51
N LEU A 74 -2.09 4.47 0.98
CA LEU A 74 -3.33 4.63 1.74
C LEU A 74 -4.18 3.35 1.61
N LEU A 75 -4.35 2.64 2.73
CA LEU A 75 -5.00 1.34 2.81
C LEU A 75 -6.21 1.39 3.74
N TRP A 76 -7.11 0.42 3.61
CA TRP A 76 -8.27 0.24 4.48
C TRP A 76 -8.09 -1.01 5.33
N ASP A 77 -8.17 -0.85 6.64
CA ASP A 77 -8.23 -1.95 7.60
C ASP A 77 -9.66 -2.51 7.62
N CYS A 78 -9.84 -3.75 7.16
CA CYS A 78 -11.14 -4.39 7.10
C CYS A 78 -11.69 -4.77 8.49
N GLU A 79 -10.83 -4.97 9.48
CA GLU A 79 -11.21 -5.38 10.83
C GLU A 79 -11.61 -4.15 11.65
N GLN A 80 -10.73 -3.15 11.69
CA GLN A 80 -10.93 -1.94 12.48
C GLN A 80 -11.74 -0.86 11.76
N LYS A 81 -12.15 -1.12 10.50
CA LYS A 81 -13.00 -0.23 9.68
C LYS A 81 -12.47 1.21 9.60
N HIS A 82 -11.16 1.40 9.42
CA HIS A 82 -10.56 2.72 9.23
C HIS A 82 -9.51 2.71 8.11
N THR A 83 -9.25 3.89 7.55
CA THR A 83 -8.14 4.12 6.62
C THR A 83 -6.85 4.39 7.37
N PHE A 84 -5.74 3.85 6.89
CA PHE A 84 -4.41 4.14 7.43
C PHE A 84 -3.38 4.28 6.31
N GLU A 85 -2.29 4.98 6.61
CA GLU A 85 -1.16 5.14 5.71
C GLU A 85 -0.01 4.23 6.14
N VAL A 86 0.65 3.60 5.17
CA VAL A 86 1.84 2.79 5.40
C VAL A 86 2.94 3.21 4.45
N LYS A 87 4.13 3.50 4.98
CA LYS A 87 5.27 3.78 4.13
C LYS A 87 5.73 2.51 3.40
N ILE A 88 5.92 2.60 2.09
CA ILE A 88 6.37 1.51 1.24
C ILE A 88 7.69 0.93 1.76
N GLU A 89 8.66 1.78 2.09
CA GLU A 89 9.96 1.40 2.63
C GLU A 89 9.87 0.62 3.96
N LEU A 90 8.77 0.78 4.70
CA LEU A 90 8.55 0.14 5.99
C LEU A 90 7.71 -1.13 5.89
N MET A 91 7.27 -1.53 4.69
CA MET A 91 6.57 -2.78 4.49
C MET A 91 7.55 -3.96 4.61
N GLU A 92 7.24 -4.93 5.46
CA GLU A 92 8.13 -6.06 5.74
C GLU A 92 7.61 -7.36 5.13
N TYR A 93 6.30 -7.63 5.27
CA TYR A 93 5.67 -8.83 4.73
C TYR A 93 4.34 -8.52 4.06
N TYR A 94 4.06 -9.23 2.98
CA TYR A 94 2.80 -9.20 2.23
C TYR A 94 2.29 -10.63 2.05
N ASN A 95 1.07 -10.94 2.50
CA ASN A 95 0.49 -12.29 2.45
C ASN A 95 1.41 -13.40 3.00
N GLY A 96 2.18 -13.09 4.04
CA GLY A 96 3.15 -14.02 4.65
C GLY A 96 4.49 -14.13 3.91
N TYR A 97 4.66 -13.48 2.75
CA TYR A 97 5.93 -13.42 2.02
C TYR A 97 6.76 -12.23 2.49
N ARG A 98 8.07 -12.42 2.66
CA ARG A 98 8.99 -11.33 3.00
C ARG A 98 9.20 -10.44 1.77
N ILE A 99 9.01 -9.14 1.93
CA ILE A 99 9.17 -8.18 0.84
C ILE A 99 10.67 -7.94 0.62
N PHE A 100 11.12 -8.18 -0.60
CA PHE A 100 12.45 -7.82 -1.05
C PHE A 100 12.39 -6.45 -1.73
N HIS A 101 13.04 -5.48 -1.10
CA HIS A 101 13.19 -4.11 -1.60
C HIS A 101 14.40 -4.08 -2.54
N ASN A 102 14.14 -4.21 -3.85
CA ASN A 102 15.18 -3.99 -4.87
C ASN A 102 15.39 -2.48 -4.98
N TYR A 103 16.40 -1.96 -4.28
CA TYR A 103 16.87 -0.58 -4.45
C TYR A 103 17.69 -0.44 -5.72
#